data_AF-D4XEV2-F1
#
_entry.id   AF-D4XEV2-F1
#
_cell.length_a   1.000
_cell.length_b   1.000
_cell.length_c   1.000
_cell.angle_alpha   90.00
_cell.angle_beta   90.00
_cell.angle_gamma   90.00
#
_symmetry.space_group_name_H-M   'P 1'
#
loop_
_entity.id
_entity.type
_entity.pdbx_description
1 polymer ?
#
loop_
_entity_poly.entity_id
_entity_poly.type
_entity_poly.pdbx_seq_one_letter_code
_entity_poly.pdbx_strand_id
1 'polypeptide(L)'
;MAELTNLSRADKLRALAEATARAALKATPGAREELLEASNTLSSLAHTSELKIKKQEEPVKILPSNATRDELTSARCRQATRRGAETYLPTLSDVAQVLPNALLRCALFSSSRKVPTLNDQVLSGDTSLLVVNKTIASFNNVTVTLNGYELCQFDRIVYATCLDYYRERPLSPETENKHVGTTFYEFAKRMGRSYSVRLHGSILASLLRLSFAQLRIRRDRLNLEVPKFLSVSFEDSEQGDGASAIASAPLGSDRLWLRVSESVAELFGPGAWTALERKAMDYSGLQGWLASFYATHQGPLWLSVKKLHEMSGYESRFSNFRKGLFEALDKLKADDTPSSCRIAEYHFSNDGEKIQVHRVSWKRD
;
A
#
# COMPACT_ATOMS: atom_id res chain seq x y z
N MET A 1 2.53 -13.88 -42.24
CA MET A 1 3.69 -14.13 -41.35
C MET A 1 4.89 -13.22 -41.62
N ALA A 2 5.08 -12.67 -42.84
CA ALA A 2 6.19 -11.77 -43.16
C ALA A 2 6.10 -10.34 -42.55
N GLU A 3 4.93 -9.92 -42.05
CA GLU A 3 4.72 -8.56 -41.49
C GLU A 3 5.08 -8.40 -40.00
N LEU A 4 5.38 -9.49 -39.29
CA LEU A 4 5.65 -9.46 -37.84
C LEU A 4 7.13 -9.23 -37.47
N THR A 5 8.02 -9.13 -38.44
CA THR A 5 9.47 -9.03 -38.19
C THR A 5 9.89 -7.68 -37.62
N ASN A 6 9.23 -6.58 -38.00
CA ASN A 6 9.60 -5.21 -37.60
C ASN A 6 8.79 -4.60 -36.42
N LEU A 7 7.87 -5.33 -35.81
CA LEU A 7 7.03 -4.83 -34.72
C LEU A 7 7.73 -4.90 -33.35
N SER A 8 7.36 -4.03 -32.40
CA SER A 8 7.82 -4.17 -31.01
C SER A 8 7.27 -5.45 -30.39
N ARG A 9 7.93 -6.00 -29.36
CA ARG A 9 7.46 -7.23 -28.69
C ARG A 9 6.01 -7.13 -28.21
N ALA A 10 5.62 -5.95 -27.72
CA ALA A 10 4.26 -5.63 -27.31
C ALA A 10 3.27 -5.70 -28.47
N ASP A 11 3.59 -5.05 -29.58
CA ASP A 11 2.73 -5.02 -30.77
C ASP A 11 2.61 -6.41 -31.41
N LYS A 12 3.67 -7.22 -31.38
CA LYS A 12 3.60 -8.64 -31.80
C LYS A 12 2.64 -9.44 -30.95
N LEU A 13 2.67 -9.27 -29.62
CA LEU A 13 1.78 -9.97 -28.69
C LEU A 13 0.32 -9.52 -28.86
N ARG A 14 0.08 -8.23 -29.11
CA ARG A 14 -1.26 -7.71 -29.36
C ARG A 14 -1.82 -8.19 -30.70
N ALA A 15 -1.02 -8.16 -31.76
CA ALA A 15 -1.39 -8.71 -33.06
C ALA A 15 -1.69 -10.22 -32.99
N LEU A 16 -0.92 -10.96 -32.20
CA LEU A 16 -1.16 -12.39 -31.93
C LEU A 16 -2.46 -12.59 -31.15
N ALA A 17 -2.73 -11.81 -30.10
CA ALA A 17 -3.98 -11.90 -29.36
C ALA A 17 -5.19 -11.67 -30.26
N GLU A 18 -5.17 -10.64 -31.09
CA GLU A 18 -6.25 -10.36 -32.04
C GLU A 18 -6.41 -11.47 -33.09
N ALA A 19 -5.31 -12.02 -33.60
CA ALA A 19 -5.35 -13.15 -34.53
C ALA A 19 -5.96 -14.41 -33.87
N THR A 20 -5.60 -14.68 -32.61
CA THR A 20 -6.15 -15.80 -31.83
C THR A 20 -7.64 -15.59 -31.52
N ALA A 21 -8.06 -14.37 -31.19
CA ALA A 21 -9.47 -14.02 -31.02
C ALA A 21 -10.27 -14.23 -32.32
N ARG A 22 -9.73 -13.79 -33.47
CA ARG A 22 -10.34 -14.02 -34.79
C ARG A 22 -10.42 -15.51 -35.14
N ALA A 23 -9.44 -16.31 -34.74
CA ALA A 23 -9.47 -17.76 -34.91
C ALA A 23 -10.55 -18.43 -34.04
N ALA A 24 -10.74 -17.96 -32.80
CA ALA A 24 -11.79 -18.46 -31.91
C ALA A 24 -13.21 -18.29 -32.49
N LEU A 25 -13.45 -17.25 -33.29
CA LEU A 25 -14.73 -17.04 -33.98
C LEU A 25 -15.05 -18.15 -34.98
N LYS A 26 -14.05 -18.81 -35.56
CA LYS A 26 -14.20 -19.88 -36.56
C LYS A 26 -14.06 -21.29 -35.97
N ALA A 27 -13.77 -21.40 -34.68
CA ALA A 27 -13.49 -22.68 -34.01
C ALA A 27 -14.78 -23.39 -33.52
N THR A 28 -14.67 -24.70 -33.33
CA THR A 28 -15.71 -25.51 -32.67
C THR A 28 -15.88 -25.09 -31.20
N PRO A 29 -17.04 -25.34 -30.56
CA PRO A 29 -17.33 -24.84 -29.21
C PRO A 29 -16.27 -25.15 -28.15
N GLY A 30 -15.70 -26.38 -28.16
CA GLY A 30 -14.65 -26.76 -27.21
C GLY A 30 -13.32 -26.04 -27.43
N ALA A 31 -12.89 -25.87 -28.69
CA ALA A 31 -11.66 -25.17 -29.01
C ALA A 31 -11.79 -23.64 -28.92
N ARG A 32 -13.01 -23.11 -29.02
CA ARG A 32 -13.29 -21.67 -28.92
C ARG A 32 -12.95 -21.12 -27.55
N GLU A 33 -13.26 -21.84 -26.47
CA GLU A 33 -13.00 -21.39 -25.11
C GLU A 33 -11.48 -21.32 -24.82
N GLU A 34 -10.73 -22.36 -25.20
CA GLU A 34 -9.26 -22.40 -25.08
C GLU A 34 -8.59 -21.27 -25.88
N LEU A 35 -9.07 -20.99 -27.10
CA LEU A 35 -8.53 -19.92 -27.94
C LEU A 35 -8.84 -18.52 -27.38
N LEU A 36 -10.00 -18.33 -26.74
CA LEU A 36 -10.32 -17.08 -26.06
C LEU A 36 -9.44 -16.89 -24.81
N GLU A 37 -9.18 -17.95 -24.04
CA GLU A 37 -8.26 -17.90 -22.90
C GLU A 37 -6.82 -17.59 -23.36
N ALA A 38 -6.37 -18.21 -24.44
CA ALA A 38 -5.07 -17.92 -25.04
C ALA A 38 -4.96 -16.47 -25.53
N SER A 39 -5.99 -15.94 -26.18
CA SER A 39 -6.08 -14.53 -26.59
C SER A 39 -5.99 -13.57 -25.39
N ASN A 40 -6.72 -13.86 -24.32
CA ASN A 40 -6.70 -13.05 -23.10
C ASN A 40 -5.32 -13.09 -22.43
N THR A 41 -4.68 -14.25 -22.41
CA THR A 41 -3.31 -14.42 -21.90
C THR A 41 -2.31 -13.60 -22.71
N LEU A 42 -2.39 -13.66 -24.04
CA LEU A 42 -1.53 -12.88 -24.94
C LEU A 42 -1.76 -11.37 -24.79
N SER A 43 -3.02 -10.94 -24.62
CA SER A 43 -3.36 -9.53 -24.36
C SER A 43 -2.79 -9.04 -23.03
N SER A 44 -2.86 -9.86 -21.99
CA SER A 44 -2.25 -9.58 -20.68
C SER A 44 -0.72 -9.49 -20.77
N LEU A 45 -0.09 -10.37 -21.56
CA LEU A 45 1.34 -10.33 -21.82
C LEU A 45 1.76 -9.09 -22.64
N ALA A 46 0.97 -8.70 -23.64
CA ALA A 46 1.18 -7.48 -24.42
C ALA A 46 1.12 -6.24 -23.51
N HIS A 47 0.08 -6.15 -22.69
CA HIS A 47 -0.08 -5.09 -21.70
C HIS A 47 1.09 -5.05 -20.71
N THR A 48 1.53 -6.21 -20.21
CA THR A 48 2.71 -6.30 -19.33
C THR A 48 4.00 -5.87 -20.04
N SER A 49 4.16 -6.20 -21.32
CA SER A 49 5.31 -5.78 -22.13
C SER A 49 5.32 -4.27 -22.39
N GLU A 50 4.16 -3.66 -22.60
CA GLU A 50 4.03 -2.20 -22.78
C GLU A 50 4.28 -1.46 -21.50
N LEU A 51 3.78 -1.99 -20.38
CA LEU A 51 4.11 -1.48 -19.06
C LEU A 51 5.61 -1.57 -18.81
N LYS A 52 6.31 -2.62 -19.29
CA LYS A 52 7.78 -2.72 -19.21
C LYS A 52 8.52 -1.70 -20.08
N ILE A 53 7.99 -1.37 -21.25
CA ILE A 53 8.57 -0.34 -22.14
C ILE A 53 8.32 1.07 -21.57
N LYS A 54 7.12 1.34 -21.03
CA LYS A 54 6.81 2.59 -20.31
C LYS A 54 7.55 2.71 -18.96
N LYS A 55 7.96 1.59 -18.36
CA LYS A 55 8.72 1.47 -17.09
C LYS A 55 10.21 1.87 -17.16
N GLN A 56 10.66 2.52 -18.23
CA GLN A 56 11.98 3.18 -18.23
C GLN A 56 12.00 4.49 -17.42
N GLU A 57 10.87 4.92 -16.85
CA GLU A 57 10.86 6.02 -15.89
C GLU A 57 11.45 5.58 -14.54
N GLU A 58 12.53 6.24 -14.14
CA GLU A 58 13.12 6.14 -12.80
C GLU A 58 12.05 6.37 -11.72
N PRO A 59 12.11 5.66 -10.57
CA PRO A 59 11.09 5.75 -9.54
C PRO A 59 11.02 7.13 -8.87
N VAL A 60 12.08 7.92 -8.97
CA VAL A 60 12.14 9.30 -8.48
C VAL A 60 12.46 10.22 -9.65
N LYS A 61 11.57 11.17 -9.95
CA LYS A 61 11.83 12.18 -11.00
C LYS A 61 12.88 13.17 -10.50
N ILE A 62 13.91 13.42 -11.29
CA ILE A 62 14.90 14.47 -10.99
C ILE A 62 14.52 15.75 -11.72
N LEU A 63 14.39 16.84 -10.98
CA LEU A 63 14.23 18.20 -11.47
C LEU A 63 15.47 19.03 -11.14
N PRO A 64 15.82 20.01 -11.98
CA PRO A 64 16.92 20.92 -11.68
C PRO A 64 16.62 21.75 -10.43
N SER A 65 17.65 22.23 -9.73
CA SER A 65 17.50 22.99 -8.48
C SER A 65 16.71 24.29 -8.64
N ASN A 66 16.71 24.87 -9.83
CA ASN A 66 15.95 26.07 -10.19
C ASN A 66 14.53 25.77 -10.69
N ALA A 67 14.06 24.52 -10.66
CA ALA A 67 12.70 24.16 -11.05
C ALA A 67 11.67 24.93 -10.20
N THR A 68 10.67 25.46 -10.87
CA THR A 68 9.58 26.22 -10.26
C THR A 68 8.76 25.34 -9.33
N ARG A 69 7.99 25.99 -8.44
CA ARG A 69 7.04 25.29 -7.56
C ARG A 69 5.98 24.52 -8.37
N ASP A 70 5.55 25.07 -9.51
CA ASP A 70 4.51 24.46 -10.34
C ASP A 70 5.01 23.23 -11.08
N GLU A 71 6.26 23.25 -11.56
CA GLU A 71 6.92 22.06 -12.13
C GLU A 71 7.07 20.96 -11.08
N LEU A 72 7.45 21.33 -9.85
CA LEU A 72 7.55 20.38 -8.74
C LEU A 72 6.18 19.79 -8.39
N THR A 73 5.15 20.61 -8.22
CA THR A 73 3.78 20.14 -7.92
C THR A 73 3.27 19.21 -9.03
N SER A 74 3.44 19.60 -10.29
CA SER A 74 3.01 18.82 -11.45
C SER A 74 3.72 17.46 -11.54
N ALA A 75 5.02 17.41 -11.23
CA ALA A 75 5.78 16.18 -11.15
C ALA A 75 5.30 15.27 -10.01
N ARG A 76 5.04 15.86 -8.84
CA ARG A 76 4.57 15.17 -7.62
C ARG A 76 3.17 14.57 -7.75
N CYS A 77 2.37 14.98 -8.73
CA CYS A 77 1.10 14.32 -9.03
C CYS A 77 1.28 12.90 -9.59
N ARG A 78 2.45 12.56 -10.13
CA ARG A 78 2.70 11.26 -10.78
C ARG A 78 3.59 10.34 -9.96
N GLN A 79 4.63 10.90 -9.34
CA GLN A 79 5.65 10.12 -8.62
C GLN A 79 6.43 10.97 -7.62
N ALA A 80 7.25 10.33 -6.78
CA ALA A 80 8.21 11.04 -5.95
C ALA A 80 9.17 11.86 -6.83
N THR A 81 9.55 13.04 -6.34
CA THR A 81 10.31 14.00 -7.14
C THR A 81 11.43 14.62 -6.31
N ARG A 82 12.64 14.63 -6.84
CA ARG A 82 13.80 15.29 -6.26
C ARG A 82 14.07 16.60 -6.99
N ARG A 83 14.17 17.71 -6.26
CA ARG A 83 14.55 19.04 -6.76
C ARG A 83 15.85 19.45 -6.07
N GLY A 84 16.96 19.43 -6.80
CA GLY A 84 18.29 19.57 -6.18
C GLY A 84 18.56 18.46 -5.16
N ALA A 85 18.80 18.82 -3.90
CA ALA A 85 19.01 17.88 -2.80
C ALA A 85 17.72 17.48 -2.06
N GLU A 86 16.59 18.12 -2.37
CA GLU A 86 15.33 17.93 -1.66
C GLU A 86 14.47 16.87 -2.36
N THR A 87 14.17 15.76 -1.66
CA THR A 87 13.31 14.68 -2.18
C THR A 87 11.91 14.80 -1.60
N TYR A 88 10.87 14.85 -2.44
CA TYR A 88 9.47 14.99 -2.02
C TYR A 88 8.64 13.77 -2.39
N LEU A 89 7.70 13.42 -1.50
CA LEU A 89 6.66 12.43 -1.78
C LEU A 89 5.63 12.97 -2.78
N PRO A 90 4.91 12.07 -3.49
CA PRO A 90 3.76 12.47 -4.28
C PRO A 90 2.70 13.19 -3.45
N THR A 91 1.97 14.08 -4.10
CA THR A 91 0.80 14.74 -3.51
C THR A 91 -0.31 14.85 -4.55
N LEU A 92 -1.55 14.63 -4.12
CA LEU A 92 -2.72 14.64 -5.00
C LEU A 92 -3.83 15.55 -4.48
N SER A 93 -4.13 15.51 -3.18
CA SER A 93 -5.13 16.38 -2.53
C SER A 93 -4.99 16.36 -1.01
N ASP A 94 -5.44 17.42 -0.34
CA ASP A 94 -5.43 17.59 1.13
C ASP A 94 -6.26 16.56 1.91
N VAL A 95 -7.14 15.85 1.23
CA VAL A 95 -8.09 14.90 1.84
C VAL A 95 -7.68 13.43 1.68
N ALA A 96 -6.63 13.17 0.90
CA ALA A 96 -6.13 11.81 0.65
C ALA A 96 -4.75 11.59 1.27
N GLN A 97 -4.52 10.37 1.76
CA GLN A 97 -3.22 9.90 2.22
C GLN A 97 -2.58 9.01 1.15
N VAL A 98 -1.30 9.23 0.86
CA VAL A 98 -0.58 8.46 -0.15
C VAL A 98 0.13 7.26 0.50
N LEU A 99 0.00 6.08 -0.11
CA LEU A 99 0.70 4.87 0.34
C LEU A 99 1.26 4.08 -0.86
N PRO A 100 2.40 3.40 -0.69
CA PRO A 100 2.94 2.55 -1.75
C PRO A 100 2.11 1.29 -1.99
N ASN A 101 1.91 0.95 -3.25
CA ASN A 101 1.16 -0.23 -3.67
C ASN A 101 1.84 -1.52 -3.21
N ALA A 102 3.17 -1.52 -3.08
CA ALA A 102 3.92 -2.67 -2.56
C ALA A 102 3.51 -3.05 -1.12
N LEU A 103 3.08 -2.06 -0.32
CA LEU A 103 2.64 -2.27 1.06
C LEU A 103 1.14 -2.51 1.18
N LEU A 104 0.35 -1.98 0.24
CA LEU A 104 -1.10 -2.17 0.20
C LEU A 104 -1.53 -3.50 -0.44
N ARG A 105 -0.66 -4.13 -1.24
CA ARG A 105 -0.92 -5.39 -1.94
C ARG A 105 -0.29 -6.61 -1.28
N CYS A 106 -0.09 -6.55 0.03
CA CYS A 106 0.49 -7.66 0.79
C CYS A 106 -0.10 -7.74 2.20
N ALA A 107 0.30 -8.79 2.93
CA ALA A 107 -0.14 -9.06 4.30
C ALA A 107 0.64 -8.24 5.35
N LEU A 108 1.40 -7.21 4.96
CA LEU A 108 2.17 -6.40 5.90
C LEU A 108 1.23 -5.71 6.89
N PHE A 109 0.21 -5.03 6.38
CA PHE A 109 -0.87 -4.47 7.19
C PHE A 109 -2.07 -5.43 7.22
N SER A 110 -1.86 -6.58 7.88
CA SER A 110 -2.80 -7.69 7.86
C SER A 110 -4.19 -7.33 8.41
N SER A 111 -5.21 -8.04 7.95
CA SER A 111 -6.58 -7.97 8.48
C SER A 111 -6.75 -8.70 9.83
N SER A 112 -5.67 -9.26 10.37
CA SER A 112 -5.64 -9.90 11.69
C SER A 112 -5.96 -8.92 12.80
N ARG A 113 -6.65 -9.45 13.84
CA ARG A 113 -6.92 -8.74 15.09
C ARG A 113 -5.95 -9.09 16.20
N LYS A 114 -5.02 -10.02 15.98
CA LYS A 114 -4.06 -10.49 17.00
C LYS A 114 -3.04 -9.41 17.35
N VAL A 115 -2.44 -8.76 16.37
CA VAL A 115 -1.38 -7.77 16.61
C VAL A 115 -1.82 -6.64 17.56
N PRO A 116 -3.01 -6.02 17.41
CA PRO A 116 -3.50 -5.03 18.36
C PRO A 116 -3.67 -5.53 19.81
N THR A 117 -3.92 -6.82 20.04
CA THR A 117 -4.07 -7.36 21.41
C THR A 117 -2.73 -7.50 22.13
N LEU A 118 -1.61 -7.32 21.42
CA LEU A 118 -0.25 -7.41 21.96
C LEU A 118 0.35 -6.02 22.25
N ASN A 119 -0.44 -4.94 22.20
CA ASN A 119 0.06 -3.58 22.42
C ASN A 119 0.80 -3.44 23.75
N ASP A 120 0.25 -3.96 24.85
CA ASP A 120 0.87 -3.82 26.17
C ASP A 120 2.24 -4.53 26.25
N GLN A 121 2.40 -5.65 25.56
CA GLN A 121 3.67 -6.39 25.48
C GLN A 121 4.70 -5.65 24.60
N VAL A 122 4.26 -5.02 23.51
CA VAL A 122 5.12 -4.15 22.70
C VAL A 122 5.59 -2.95 23.53
N LEU A 123 4.68 -2.34 24.31
CA LEU A 123 4.99 -1.20 25.18
C LEU A 123 5.93 -1.58 26.33
N SER A 124 5.86 -2.81 26.84
CA SER A 124 6.81 -3.33 27.83
C SER A 124 8.17 -3.73 27.23
N GLY A 125 8.38 -3.53 25.92
CA GLY A 125 9.62 -3.89 25.24
C GLY A 125 9.84 -5.40 25.08
N ASP A 126 8.77 -6.20 25.05
CA ASP A 126 8.90 -7.65 24.90
C ASP A 126 9.49 -8.00 23.53
N THR A 127 10.75 -8.44 23.54
CA THR A 127 11.48 -8.82 22.33
C THR A 127 11.10 -10.19 21.80
N SER A 128 10.37 -11.02 22.58
CA SER A 128 9.93 -12.36 22.14
C SER A 128 8.90 -12.31 21.00
N LEU A 129 8.26 -11.15 20.80
CA LEU A 129 7.33 -10.89 19.71
C LEU A 129 8.01 -10.55 18.38
N LEU A 130 9.33 -10.31 18.39
CA LEU A 130 10.08 -9.95 17.19
C LEU A 130 10.18 -11.15 16.25
N VAL A 131 9.88 -10.92 14.97
CA VAL A 131 10.06 -11.89 13.91
C VAL A 131 11.32 -11.57 13.10
N VAL A 132 11.99 -12.61 12.63
CA VAL A 132 13.21 -12.50 11.81
C VAL A 132 12.98 -13.16 10.46
N ASN A 133 13.33 -12.44 9.39
CA ASN A 133 13.17 -12.85 7.99
C ASN A 133 11.77 -13.38 7.65
N LYS A 134 10.73 -12.81 8.27
CA LYS A 134 9.35 -13.22 8.02
C LYS A 134 8.96 -12.85 6.61
N THR A 135 8.65 -13.84 5.78
CA THR A 135 8.12 -13.61 4.44
C THR A 135 6.67 -13.18 4.52
N ILE A 136 6.36 -12.04 3.90
CA ILE A 136 5.01 -11.49 3.85
C ILE A 136 4.35 -11.90 2.54
N ALA A 137 3.18 -12.55 2.64
CA ALA A 137 2.38 -12.91 1.47
C ALA A 137 2.02 -11.66 0.66
N SER A 138 2.45 -11.61 -0.60
CA SER A 138 2.42 -10.41 -1.43
C SER A 138 1.84 -10.71 -2.82
N PHE A 139 1.28 -9.69 -3.45
CA PHE A 139 0.76 -9.75 -4.81
C PHE A 139 1.88 -9.67 -5.84
N ASN A 140 1.81 -10.56 -6.83
CA ASN A 140 2.62 -10.66 -8.06
C ASN A 140 3.89 -9.80 -8.17
N ASN A 141 5.03 -10.48 -8.31
CA ASN A 141 6.36 -9.89 -8.56
C ASN A 141 6.84 -8.92 -7.46
N VAL A 142 6.24 -8.97 -6.29
CA VAL A 142 6.71 -8.27 -5.09
C VAL A 142 7.03 -9.32 -4.03
N THR A 143 8.24 -9.26 -3.49
CA THR A 143 8.63 -10.01 -2.30
C THR A 143 8.89 -9.02 -1.19
N VAL A 144 8.21 -9.19 -0.05
CA VAL A 144 8.42 -8.40 1.15
C VAL A 144 8.88 -9.32 2.27
N THR A 145 9.98 -8.96 2.91
CA THR A 145 10.49 -9.63 4.12
C THR A 145 10.55 -8.62 5.25
N LEU A 146 10.12 -9.05 6.44
CA LEU A 146 10.08 -8.23 7.65
C LEU A 146 11.03 -8.81 8.71
N ASN A 147 11.84 -7.93 9.30
CA ASN A 147 12.41 -8.11 10.63
C ASN A 147 11.80 -7.07 11.57
N GLY A 148 11.46 -7.45 12.80
CA GLY A 148 10.85 -6.54 13.77
C GLY A 148 9.51 -7.05 14.30
N TYR A 149 8.66 -6.17 14.82
CA TYR A 149 7.31 -6.53 15.21
C TYR A 149 6.39 -6.67 13.99
N GLU A 150 5.46 -7.62 14.05
CA GLU A 150 4.41 -7.74 13.03
C GLU A 150 3.52 -6.50 12.99
N LEU A 151 3.14 -6.07 11.79
CA LEU A 151 2.29 -4.90 11.58
C LEU A 151 0.82 -5.28 11.35
N CYS A 152 -0.06 -4.31 11.58
CA CYS A 152 -1.50 -4.44 11.43
C CYS A 152 -2.12 -3.24 10.70
N GLN A 153 -3.41 -3.31 10.45
CA GLN A 153 -4.13 -2.21 9.78
C GLN A 153 -4.10 -0.88 10.53
N PHE A 154 -4.01 -0.86 11.86
CA PHE A 154 -3.85 0.39 12.58
C PHE A 154 -2.49 1.04 12.28
N ASP A 155 -1.44 0.22 12.15
CA ASP A 155 -0.09 0.68 11.79
C ASP A 155 -0.04 1.29 10.39
N ARG A 156 -0.89 0.83 9.46
CA ARG A 156 -1.08 1.47 8.14
C ARG A 156 -1.54 2.92 8.28
N ILE A 157 -2.51 3.18 9.16
CA ILE A 157 -3.07 4.52 9.37
C ILE A 157 -2.04 5.43 10.03
N VAL A 158 -1.34 4.91 11.05
CA VAL A 158 -0.26 5.63 11.73
C VAL A 158 0.87 5.95 10.75
N TYR A 159 1.32 4.98 9.96
CA TYR A 159 2.35 5.19 8.95
C TYR A 159 1.92 6.20 7.87
N ALA A 160 0.70 6.09 7.35
CA ALA A 160 0.13 7.08 6.42
C ALA A 160 0.10 8.49 7.03
N THR A 161 -0.17 8.60 8.33
CA THR A 161 -0.13 9.87 9.07
C THR A 161 1.31 10.38 9.20
N CYS A 162 2.30 9.52 9.43
CA CYS A 162 3.72 9.90 9.40
C CYS A 162 4.14 10.45 8.04
N LEU A 163 3.76 9.78 6.95
CA LEU A 163 4.02 10.28 5.58
C LEU A 163 3.33 11.62 5.32
N ASP A 164 2.13 11.82 5.88
CA ASP A 164 1.39 13.06 5.72
C ASP A 164 2.12 14.28 6.33
N TYR A 165 2.93 14.09 7.39
CA TYR A 165 3.79 15.17 7.91
C TYR A 165 4.83 15.68 6.90
N TYR A 166 5.15 14.85 5.90
CA TYR A 166 6.03 15.15 4.77
C TYR A 166 5.28 15.60 3.50
N ARG A 167 3.96 15.82 3.59
CA ARG A 167 3.14 16.27 2.45
C ARG A 167 3.68 17.52 1.77
N GLU A 168 4.14 18.52 2.52
CA GLU A 168 4.68 19.77 1.95
C GLU A 168 6.17 19.98 2.29
N ARG A 169 6.84 18.91 2.75
CA ARG A 169 8.23 18.97 3.22
C ARG A 169 9.07 17.91 2.51
N PRO A 170 10.36 18.16 2.28
CA PRO A 170 11.23 17.12 1.78
C PRO A 170 11.40 16.02 2.83
N LEU A 171 11.56 14.78 2.36
CA LEU A 171 12.01 13.64 3.14
C LEU A 171 13.38 13.92 3.76
N SER A 172 13.67 13.26 4.87
CA SER A 172 14.95 13.45 5.56
C SER A 172 16.04 12.72 4.78
N PRO A 173 17.12 13.40 4.36
CA PRO A 173 18.28 12.75 3.74
C PRO A 173 18.83 11.64 4.62
N GLU A 174 19.43 10.60 4.05
CA GLU A 174 20.03 9.52 4.84
C GLU A 174 21.18 10.03 5.73
N THR A 175 21.92 11.03 5.23
CA THR A 175 23.08 11.63 5.87
C THR A 175 22.74 12.61 7.01
N GLU A 176 21.48 13.00 7.15
CA GLU A 176 21.07 14.05 8.09
C GLU A 176 20.04 13.54 9.10
N ASN A 177 20.20 13.91 10.37
CA ASN A 177 19.24 13.61 11.44
C ASN A 177 18.12 14.65 11.53
N LYS A 178 17.53 15.01 10.38
CA LYS A 178 16.36 15.92 10.34
C LYS A 178 15.11 15.17 10.78
N HIS A 179 14.48 15.65 11.85
CA HIS A 179 13.24 15.11 12.39
C HIS A 179 12.12 16.15 12.31
N VAL A 180 10.89 15.68 12.15
CA VAL A 180 9.67 16.48 12.26
C VAL A 180 9.10 16.29 13.66
N GLY A 181 9.13 17.35 14.47
CA GLY A 181 8.53 17.36 15.80
C GLY A 181 7.02 17.61 15.73
N THR A 182 6.27 16.96 16.62
CA THR A 182 4.83 17.15 16.87
C THR A 182 4.48 16.64 18.27
N THR A 183 3.21 16.68 18.66
CA THR A 183 2.68 16.08 19.91
C THR A 183 1.73 14.92 19.60
N PHE A 184 1.45 14.07 20.57
CA PHE A 184 0.44 13.00 20.39
C PHE A 184 -0.96 13.55 20.13
N TYR A 185 -1.30 14.70 20.74
CA TYR A 185 -2.57 15.38 20.47
C TYR A 185 -2.68 15.82 19.01
N GLU A 186 -1.66 16.52 18.49
CA GLU A 186 -1.62 16.96 17.09
C GLU A 186 -1.59 15.77 16.13
N PHE A 187 -0.87 14.70 16.47
CA PHE A 187 -0.83 13.46 15.70
C PHE A 187 -2.21 12.80 15.62
N ALA A 188 -2.92 12.65 16.74
CA ALA A 188 -4.28 12.11 16.77
C ALA A 188 -5.25 12.95 15.94
N LYS A 189 -5.18 14.28 16.07
CA LYS A 189 -5.99 15.22 15.27
C LYS A 189 -5.69 15.08 13.78
N ARG A 190 -4.42 14.96 13.39
CA ARG A 190 -4.00 14.77 11.98
C ARG A 190 -4.45 13.44 11.41
N MET A 191 -4.45 12.39 12.23
CA MET A 191 -5.05 11.08 11.92
C MET A 191 -6.59 11.17 11.79
N GLY A 192 -7.21 12.27 12.24
CA GLY A 192 -8.66 12.47 12.17
C GLY A 192 -9.41 11.83 13.33
N ARG A 193 -8.76 11.65 14.48
CA ARG A 193 -9.32 11.00 15.66
C ARG A 193 -9.26 11.91 16.87
N SER A 194 -10.27 11.81 17.73
CA SER A 194 -10.24 12.47 19.03
C SER A 194 -9.21 11.80 19.93
N TYR A 195 -8.38 12.61 20.57
CA TYR A 195 -7.37 12.13 21.49
C TYR A 195 -8.01 11.42 22.71
N SER A 196 -7.40 10.32 23.15
CA SER A 196 -7.76 9.60 24.38
C SER A 196 -6.56 8.79 24.87
N VAL A 197 -6.55 8.39 26.15
CA VAL A 197 -5.46 7.56 26.73
C VAL A 197 -5.30 6.24 25.98
N ARG A 198 -6.40 5.58 25.63
CA ARG A 198 -6.37 4.33 24.85
C ARG A 198 -5.80 4.54 23.46
N LEU A 199 -6.17 5.64 22.79
CA LEU A 199 -5.63 5.99 21.48
C LEU A 199 -4.15 6.32 21.57
N HIS A 200 -3.72 7.05 22.61
CA HIS A 200 -2.32 7.34 22.89
C HIS A 200 -1.50 6.05 22.94
N GLY A 201 -1.86 5.10 23.80
CA GLY A 201 -1.14 3.82 23.92
C GLY A 201 -1.13 3.03 22.61
N SER A 202 -2.21 3.09 21.84
CA SER A 202 -2.28 2.45 20.51
C SER A 202 -1.36 3.11 19.49
N ILE A 203 -1.27 4.45 19.46
CA ILE A 203 -0.35 5.20 18.60
C ILE A 203 1.09 4.90 19.00
N LEU A 204 1.41 4.94 20.30
CA LEU A 204 2.75 4.67 20.81
C LEU A 204 3.21 3.25 20.43
N ALA A 205 2.39 2.23 20.70
CA ALA A 205 2.69 0.85 20.32
C ALA A 205 2.88 0.71 18.80
N SER A 206 2.07 1.41 18.01
CA SER A 206 2.18 1.41 16.55
C SER A 206 3.48 2.04 16.05
N LEU A 207 3.86 3.20 16.60
CA LEU A 207 5.10 3.89 16.26
C LEU A 207 6.32 3.05 16.63
N LEU A 208 6.29 2.33 17.77
CA LEU A 208 7.34 1.37 18.15
C LEU A 208 7.40 0.20 17.16
N ARG A 209 6.28 -0.42 16.80
CA ARG A 209 6.30 -1.49 15.80
C ARG A 209 6.88 -1.03 14.47
N LEU A 210 6.49 0.17 14.02
CA LEU A 210 7.00 0.78 12.78
C LEU A 210 8.48 1.15 12.87
N SER A 211 8.99 1.58 14.03
CA SER A 211 10.40 1.95 14.20
C SER A 211 11.34 0.75 14.23
N PHE A 212 10.85 -0.40 14.71
CA PHE A 212 11.56 -1.67 14.68
C PHE A 212 11.39 -2.44 13.36
N ALA A 213 10.44 -2.06 12.51
CA ALA A 213 10.20 -2.72 11.23
C ALA A 213 11.32 -2.40 10.24
N GLN A 214 12.09 -3.44 9.89
CA GLN A 214 13.06 -3.42 8.80
C GLN A 214 12.47 -4.21 7.64
N LEU A 215 12.36 -3.57 6.47
CA LEU A 215 11.74 -4.17 5.31
C LEU A 215 12.76 -4.38 4.20
N ARG A 216 12.72 -5.57 3.60
CA ARG A 216 13.35 -5.82 2.30
C ARG A 216 12.25 -6.01 1.27
N ILE A 217 12.20 -5.11 0.29
CA ILE A 217 11.17 -5.07 -0.75
C ILE A 217 11.87 -5.29 -2.09
N ARG A 218 11.52 -6.39 -2.76
CA ARG A 218 12.01 -6.73 -4.10
C ARG A 218 10.88 -6.67 -5.10
N ARG A 219 11.06 -5.91 -6.17
CA ARG A 219 10.12 -5.81 -7.29
C ARG A 219 10.83 -5.48 -8.59
N ASP A 220 10.77 -6.39 -9.57
CA ASP A 220 11.46 -6.21 -10.86
C ASP A 220 12.96 -5.86 -10.68
N ARG A 221 13.37 -4.61 -10.96
CA ARG A 221 14.73 -4.09 -10.75
C ARG A 221 14.93 -3.43 -9.38
N LEU A 222 13.85 -3.12 -8.66
CA LEU A 222 13.91 -2.54 -7.33
C LEU A 222 14.30 -3.63 -6.33
N ASN A 223 15.40 -3.42 -5.62
CA ASN A 223 15.78 -4.18 -4.44
C ASN A 223 16.05 -3.18 -3.33
N LEU A 224 14.96 -2.72 -2.71
CA LEU A 224 15.01 -1.74 -1.65
C LEU A 224 15.16 -2.47 -0.32
N GLU A 225 16.27 -2.23 0.35
CA GLU A 225 16.42 -2.56 1.76
C GLU A 225 16.24 -1.27 2.53
N VAL A 226 15.22 -1.24 3.39
CA VAL A 226 14.92 -0.09 4.24
C VAL A 226 15.37 -0.45 5.65
N PRO A 227 16.57 -0.01 6.10
CA PRO A 227 17.12 -0.39 7.39
C PRO A 227 16.26 0.07 8.56
N LYS A 228 15.56 1.20 8.40
CA LYS A 228 14.55 1.73 9.34
C LYS A 228 13.40 2.31 8.54
N PHE A 229 12.25 1.62 8.56
CA PHE A 229 11.07 2.05 7.80
C PHE A 229 10.49 3.39 8.28
N LEU A 230 10.67 3.66 9.57
CA LEU A 230 10.41 4.92 10.25
C LEU A 230 11.44 5.06 11.37
N SER A 231 11.92 6.26 11.64
CA SER A 231 12.65 6.56 12.87
C SER A 231 11.76 7.44 13.74
N VAL A 232 11.56 7.03 14.99
CA VAL A 232 10.77 7.77 15.96
C VAL A 232 11.55 7.88 17.25
N SER A 233 11.54 9.06 17.85
CA SER A 233 11.91 9.24 19.25
C SER A 233 10.80 9.98 19.97
N PHE A 234 10.70 9.72 21.26
CA PHE A 234 9.74 10.33 22.16
C PHE A 234 10.51 11.16 23.18
N GLU A 235 9.84 12.12 23.79
CA GLU A 235 10.40 12.79 24.95
C GLU A 235 10.36 11.80 26.10
N ASP A 236 11.53 11.37 26.58
CA ASP A 236 11.64 10.48 27.73
C ASP A 236 11.04 11.19 28.95
N SER A 237 9.83 10.80 29.34
CA SER A 237 9.31 11.08 30.68
C SER A 237 9.83 10.05 31.69
N GLU A 238 11.08 9.60 31.55
CA GLU A 238 11.70 8.67 32.50
C GLU A 238 12.27 9.47 33.69
N GLN A 239 11.39 9.80 34.62
CA GLN A 239 11.70 9.70 36.04
C GLN A 239 10.42 9.59 36.86
N GLY A 240 10.25 8.48 37.56
CA GLY A 240 9.41 8.39 38.74
C GLY A 240 8.24 7.44 38.60
N ASP A 241 8.31 6.33 39.35
CA ASP A 241 7.21 5.76 40.12
C ASP A 241 5.97 6.67 40.13
N GLY A 242 5.09 6.56 39.14
CA GLY A 242 3.81 7.27 39.07
C GLY A 242 3.79 8.79 39.36
N ALA A 243 4.93 9.51 39.34
CA ALA A 243 5.02 10.81 40.03
C ALA A 243 5.94 11.88 39.40
N SER A 244 6.39 11.75 38.15
CA SER A 244 6.91 12.93 37.41
C SER A 244 6.34 13.04 36.01
N ALA A 245 5.02 13.16 35.95
CA ALA A 245 4.46 14.16 35.05
C ALA A 245 4.84 15.52 35.64
N ILE A 246 5.30 16.46 34.82
CA ILE A 246 5.06 17.87 35.12
C ILE A 246 3.56 17.94 35.38
N ALA A 247 3.13 18.07 36.64
CA ALA A 247 1.75 17.83 37.10
C ALA A 247 0.71 18.82 36.51
N SER A 248 1.13 19.60 35.51
CA SER A 248 0.40 20.63 34.79
C SER A 248 0.48 20.48 33.25
N ALA A 249 1.15 19.46 32.71
CA ALA A 249 1.22 19.25 31.27
C ALA A 249 -0.13 18.75 30.72
N PRO A 250 -0.73 19.39 29.70
CA PRO A 250 -1.98 18.95 29.10
C PRO A 250 -1.88 17.54 28.54
N LEU A 251 -2.92 16.73 28.70
CA LEU A 251 -2.93 15.34 28.23
C LEU A 251 -2.59 15.24 26.73
N GLY A 252 -1.55 14.51 26.38
CA GLY A 252 -1.09 14.34 24.99
C GLY A 252 -0.15 15.43 24.48
N SER A 253 0.39 16.28 25.37
CA SER A 253 1.44 17.26 25.04
C SER A 253 2.82 16.64 24.82
N ASP A 254 3.00 15.35 25.13
CA ASP A 254 4.28 14.65 25.01
C ASP A 254 4.80 14.77 23.58
N ARG A 255 6.06 15.17 23.45
CA ARG A 255 6.67 15.40 22.13
C ARG A 255 7.08 14.08 21.49
N LEU A 256 6.90 14.04 20.18
CA LEU A 256 7.35 12.97 19.33
C LEU A 256 8.06 13.54 18.10
N TRP A 257 9.15 12.90 17.71
CA TRP A 257 9.98 13.29 16.58
C TRP A 257 9.98 12.18 15.55
N LEU A 258 9.52 12.49 14.34
CA LEU A 258 9.38 11.56 13.24
C LEU A 258 10.48 11.78 12.21
N ARG A 259 11.04 10.71 11.67
CA ARG A 259 11.92 10.74 10.50
C ARG A 259 11.52 9.65 9.52
N VAL A 260 11.15 10.09 8.31
CA VAL A 260 10.98 9.22 7.13
C VAL A 260 12.17 9.47 6.21
N SER A 261 12.90 8.39 5.91
CA SER A 261 14.07 8.46 5.05
C SER A 261 13.70 8.76 3.59
N GLU A 262 14.59 9.45 2.87
CA GLU A 262 14.49 9.64 1.42
C GLU A 262 14.43 8.35 0.60
N SER A 263 15.01 7.23 1.06
CA SER A 263 14.98 5.94 0.33
C SER A 263 13.55 5.39 0.16
N VAL A 264 12.63 5.81 1.03
CA VAL A 264 11.20 5.53 0.91
C VAL A 264 10.61 6.09 -0.39
N ALA A 265 11.19 7.16 -0.96
CA ALA A 265 10.73 7.75 -2.23
C ALA A 265 10.74 6.76 -3.39
N GLU A 266 11.62 5.76 -3.39
CA GLU A 266 11.70 4.74 -4.45
C GLU A 266 10.43 3.87 -4.54
N LEU A 267 9.66 3.79 -3.45
CA LEU A 267 8.38 3.09 -3.43
C LEU A 267 7.24 3.85 -4.12
N PHE A 268 7.47 5.13 -4.46
CA PHE A 268 6.47 6.06 -4.99
C PHE A 268 6.71 6.43 -6.46
N GLY A 269 7.29 5.52 -7.25
CA GLY A 269 7.38 5.66 -8.71
C GLY A 269 6.02 5.69 -9.44
N PRO A 270 6.01 5.87 -10.77
CA PRO A 270 4.79 6.08 -11.54
C PRO A 270 3.85 4.86 -11.42
N GLY A 271 2.63 5.08 -10.95
CA GLY A 271 1.65 4.01 -10.72
C GLY A 271 2.04 2.99 -9.63
N ALA A 272 3.08 3.28 -8.84
CA ALA A 272 3.55 2.43 -7.74
C ALA A 272 2.95 2.82 -6.38
N TRP A 273 2.08 3.82 -6.33
CA TRP A 273 1.41 4.30 -5.13
C TRP A 273 -0.08 4.55 -5.39
N THR A 274 -0.85 4.73 -4.31
CA THR A 274 -2.28 5.01 -4.34
C THR A 274 -2.60 6.09 -3.33
N ALA A 275 -3.43 7.05 -3.74
CA ALA A 275 -4.07 8.00 -2.83
C ALA A 275 -5.34 7.36 -2.27
N LEU A 276 -5.41 7.21 -0.94
CA LEU A 276 -6.57 6.67 -0.23
C LEU A 276 -7.31 7.81 0.48
N GLU A 277 -8.61 7.89 0.24
CA GLU A 277 -9.48 8.80 0.97
C GLU A 277 -9.56 8.39 2.45
N ARG A 278 -9.64 9.37 3.35
CA ARG A 278 -9.65 9.13 4.80
C ARG A 278 -10.70 8.10 5.25
N LYS A 279 -11.91 8.17 4.67
CA LYS A 279 -12.98 7.21 4.98
C LYS A 279 -12.60 5.76 4.65
N ALA A 280 -11.86 5.52 3.56
CA ALA A 280 -11.37 4.18 3.21
C ALA A 280 -10.25 3.72 4.17
N MET A 281 -9.51 4.65 4.76
CA MET A 281 -8.50 4.35 5.78
C MET A 281 -9.13 3.88 7.10
N ASP A 282 -10.34 4.32 7.43
CA ASP A 282 -11.04 3.96 8.67
C ASP A 282 -11.68 2.58 8.66
N TYR A 283 -11.82 1.96 7.48
CA TYR A 283 -12.28 0.57 7.39
C TYR A 283 -11.28 -0.39 8.04
N SER A 284 -11.80 -1.44 8.67
CA SER A 284 -11.02 -2.43 9.41
C SER A 284 -11.35 -3.86 8.98
N GLY A 285 -10.53 -4.82 9.45
CA GLY A 285 -10.64 -6.23 9.09
C GLY A 285 -10.54 -6.44 7.58
N LEU A 286 -11.23 -7.46 7.07
CA LEU A 286 -11.13 -7.80 5.65
C LEU A 286 -11.66 -6.68 4.74
N GLN A 287 -12.68 -5.92 5.16
CA GLN A 287 -13.19 -4.76 4.43
C GLN A 287 -12.10 -3.71 4.20
N GLY A 288 -11.37 -3.32 5.25
CA GLY A 288 -10.30 -2.33 5.13
C GLY A 288 -9.13 -2.78 4.28
N TRP A 289 -8.80 -4.09 4.34
CA TRP A 289 -7.74 -4.66 3.52
C TRP A 289 -8.17 -4.67 2.05
N LEU A 290 -9.36 -5.16 1.74
CA LEU A 290 -9.91 -5.21 0.37
C LEU A 290 -10.06 -3.81 -0.23
N ALA A 291 -10.55 -2.84 0.54
CA ALA A 291 -10.66 -1.45 0.09
C ALA A 291 -9.30 -0.91 -0.36
N SER A 292 -8.26 -1.12 0.45
CA SER A 292 -6.90 -0.69 0.13
C SER A 292 -6.30 -1.48 -1.03
N PHE A 293 -6.51 -2.79 -1.06
CA PHE A 293 -5.99 -3.68 -2.08
C PHE A 293 -6.57 -3.33 -3.47
N TYR A 294 -7.90 -3.27 -3.60
CA TYR A 294 -8.53 -2.94 -4.87
C TYR A 294 -8.38 -1.48 -5.26
N ALA A 295 -8.21 -0.55 -4.29
CA ALA A 295 -7.88 0.84 -4.58
C ALA A 295 -6.66 0.98 -5.50
N THR A 296 -5.70 0.07 -5.36
CA THR A 296 -4.44 0.09 -6.11
C THR A 296 -4.57 -0.43 -7.55
N HIS A 297 -5.65 -1.11 -7.91
CA HIS A 297 -5.77 -1.80 -9.19
C HIS A 297 -6.28 -0.86 -10.30
N GLN A 298 -5.76 -1.02 -11.52
CA GLN A 298 -6.13 -0.19 -12.67
C GLN A 298 -7.33 -0.75 -13.46
N GLY A 299 -7.69 -2.01 -13.21
CA GLY A 299 -8.81 -2.68 -13.85
C GLY A 299 -9.12 -4.03 -13.18
N PRO A 300 -10.22 -4.67 -13.60
CA PRO A 300 -10.65 -5.96 -13.07
C PRO A 300 -9.65 -7.06 -13.45
N LEU A 301 -9.33 -7.93 -12.50
CA LEU A 301 -8.46 -9.09 -12.69
C LEU A 301 -9.07 -10.31 -12.02
N TRP A 302 -8.94 -11.48 -12.66
CA TRP A 302 -9.25 -12.76 -12.04
C TRP A 302 -8.16 -13.13 -11.04
N LEU A 303 -8.51 -13.17 -9.76
CA LEU A 303 -7.59 -13.46 -8.67
C LEU A 303 -8.00 -14.74 -7.95
N SER A 304 -7.02 -15.57 -7.60
CA SER A 304 -7.27 -16.73 -6.75
C SER A 304 -7.79 -16.28 -5.37
N VAL A 305 -8.92 -16.84 -4.96
CA VAL A 305 -9.52 -16.62 -3.62
C VAL A 305 -8.57 -17.11 -2.54
N LYS A 306 -7.88 -18.23 -2.76
CA LYS A 306 -6.83 -18.73 -1.86
C LYS A 306 -5.67 -17.74 -1.74
N LYS A 307 -5.25 -17.14 -2.86
CA LYS A 307 -4.18 -16.14 -2.80
C LYS A 307 -4.60 -14.88 -2.04
N LEU A 308 -5.85 -14.44 -2.20
CA LEU A 308 -6.40 -13.33 -1.41
C LEU A 308 -6.43 -13.66 0.08
N HIS A 309 -6.77 -14.90 0.45
CA HIS A 309 -6.71 -15.37 1.84
C HIS A 309 -5.32 -15.17 2.44
N GLU A 310 -4.28 -15.65 1.75
CA GLU A 310 -2.88 -15.49 2.15
C GLU A 310 -2.48 -14.01 2.26
N MET A 311 -2.71 -13.23 1.22
CA MET A 311 -2.27 -11.82 1.14
C MET A 311 -3.03 -10.90 2.09
N SER A 312 -4.23 -11.28 2.51
CA SER A 312 -5.00 -10.52 3.51
C SER A 312 -4.49 -10.72 4.94
N GLY A 313 -3.67 -11.73 5.18
CA GLY A 313 -3.24 -12.13 6.52
C GLY A 313 -4.41 -12.53 7.43
N TYR A 314 -5.50 -13.03 6.85
CA TYR A 314 -6.70 -13.43 7.60
C TYR A 314 -6.48 -14.77 8.29
N GLU A 315 -6.53 -14.80 9.62
CA GLU A 315 -6.04 -15.94 10.43
C GLU A 315 -7.02 -17.11 10.55
N SER A 316 -8.32 -16.89 10.27
CA SER A 316 -9.31 -17.96 10.41
C SER A 316 -9.28 -18.95 9.24
N ARG A 317 -9.99 -20.08 9.42
CA ARG A 317 -10.16 -21.13 8.40
C ARG A 317 -10.65 -20.55 7.07
N PHE A 318 -10.22 -21.16 5.97
CA PHE A 318 -10.54 -20.70 4.62
C PHE A 318 -12.06 -20.61 4.32
N SER A 319 -12.87 -21.49 4.91
CA SER A 319 -14.34 -21.41 4.83
C SER A 319 -14.89 -20.11 5.44
N ASN A 320 -14.37 -19.71 6.60
CA ASN A 320 -14.75 -18.47 7.26
C ASN A 320 -14.23 -17.26 6.47
N PHE A 321 -13.05 -17.37 5.86
CA PHE A 321 -12.54 -16.35 4.95
C PHE A 321 -13.49 -16.13 3.76
N ARG A 322 -13.96 -17.19 3.10
CA ARG A 322 -14.90 -17.06 1.97
C ARG A 322 -16.17 -16.32 2.36
N LYS A 323 -16.76 -16.66 3.52
CA LYS A 323 -17.92 -15.94 4.06
C LYS A 323 -17.60 -14.46 4.33
N GLY A 324 -16.51 -14.20 5.04
CA GLY A 324 -16.07 -12.84 5.34
C GLY A 324 -15.71 -12.02 4.10
N LEU A 325 -15.20 -12.66 3.05
CA LEU A 325 -14.91 -12.03 1.76
C LEU A 325 -16.19 -11.51 1.11
N PHE A 326 -17.23 -12.34 1.04
CA PHE A 326 -18.54 -11.93 0.51
C PHE A 326 -19.11 -10.74 1.29
N GLU A 327 -19.18 -10.85 2.62
CA GLU A 327 -19.70 -9.78 3.48
C GLU A 327 -18.90 -8.48 3.36
N ALA A 328 -17.57 -8.58 3.23
CA ALA A 328 -16.71 -7.41 3.10
C ALA A 328 -16.85 -6.73 1.73
N LEU A 329 -16.99 -7.50 0.64
CA LEU A 329 -17.23 -6.97 -0.70
C LEU A 329 -18.60 -6.29 -0.78
N ASP A 330 -19.64 -6.91 -0.20
CA ASP A 330 -20.98 -6.32 -0.16
C ASP A 330 -21.03 -5.02 0.63
N LYS A 331 -20.31 -4.93 1.76
CA LYS A 331 -20.15 -3.66 2.49
C LYS A 331 -19.50 -2.57 1.63
N LEU A 332 -18.56 -2.93 0.76
CA LEU A 332 -17.90 -1.99 -0.16
C LEU A 332 -18.76 -1.62 -1.37
N LYS A 333 -19.95 -2.21 -1.54
CA LYS A 333 -20.94 -1.76 -2.53
C LYS A 333 -21.80 -0.59 -2.04
N ALA A 334 -21.78 -0.30 -0.74
CA ALA A 334 -22.60 0.76 -0.16
C ALA A 334 -22.30 2.11 -0.82
N ASP A 335 -23.34 2.93 -1.04
CA ASP A 335 -23.23 4.21 -1.75
C ASP A 335 -22.31 5.21 -1.07
N ASP A 336 -22.19 5.09 0.25
CA ASP A 336 -21.32 5.92 1.08
C ASP A 336 -19.84 5.48 1.00
N THR A 337 -19.52 4.36 0.35
CA THR A 337 -18.14 3.91 0.14
C THR A 337 -17.40 4.85 -0.83
N PRO A 338 -16.18 5.30 -0.50
CA PRO A 338 -15.37 6.15 -1.37
C PRO A 338 -15.23 5.60 -2.80
N SER A 339 -15.33 6.48 -3.80
CA SER A 339 -15.31 6.09 -5.22
C SER A 339 -14.04 5.33 -5.63
N SER A 340 -12.94 5.61 -4.94
CA SER A 340 -11.63 4.96 -5.10
C SER A 340 -11.63 3.47 -4.72
N CYS A 341 -12.54 3.01 -3.86
CA CYS A 341 -12.63 1.61 -3.44
C CYS A 341 -14.02 1.00 -3.54
N ARG A 342 -15.04 1.77 -3.95
CA ARG A 342 -16.42 1.29 -4.09
C ARG A 342 -16.54 0.23 -5.18
N ILE A 343 -17.15 -0.89 -4.80
CA ILE A 343 -17.38 -2.04 -5.66
C ILE A 343 -18.73 -1.87 -6.37
N ALA A 344 -18.75 -2.06 -7.68
CA ALA A 344 -19.98 -2.15 -8.46
C ALA A 344 -20.54 -3.57 -8.36
N GLU A 345 -19.71 -4.56 -8.67
CA GLU A 345 -20.06 -5.97 -8.69
C GLU A 345 -18.82 -6.85 -8.55
N TYR A 346 -19.04 -8.15 -8.37
CA TYR A 346 -17.99 -9.16 -8.40
C TYR A 346 -18.57 -10.49 -8.88
N HIS A 347 -17.71 -11.29 -9.52
CA HIS A 347 -18.07 -12.58 -10.09
C HIS A 347 -17.06 -13.63 -9.63
N PHE A 348 -17.56 -14.80 -9.27
CA PHE A 348 -16.72 -15.98 -9.05
C PHE A 348 -16.63 -16.78 -10.34
N SER A 349 -15.52 -17.48 -10.54
CA SER A 349 -15.42 -18.52 -11.57
C SER A 349 -16.38 -19.67 -11.24
N ASN A 350 -16.69 -20.50 -12.23
CA ASN A 350 -17.63 -21.62 -12.07
C ASN A 350 -17.20 -22.60 -10.96
N ASP A 351 -15.90 -22.76 -10.74
CA ASP A 351 -15.28 -23.58 -9.69
C ASP A 351 -15.18 -22.85 -8.32
N GLY A 352 -15.49 -21.56 -8.27
CA GLY A 352 -15.38 -20.72 -7.07
C GLY A 352 -13.94 -20.48 -6.59
N GLU A 353 -12.93 -20.81 -7.40
CA GLU A 353 -11.51 -20.67 -7.02
C GLU A 353 -10.95 -19.29 -7.31
N LYS A 354 -11.52 -18.58 -8.29
CA LYS A 354 -11.14 -17.24 -8.69
C LYS A 354 -12.30 -16.27 -8.49
N ILE A 355 -11.94 -15.01 -8.24
CA ILE A 355 -12.87 -13.89 -8.16
C ILE A 355 -12.38 -12.75 -9.04
N GLN A 356 -13.30 -12.13 -9.75
CA GLN A 356 -13.09 -10.86 -10.44
C GLN A 356 -13.99 -9.83 -9.76
N VAL A 357 -13.39 -8.78 -9.24
CA VAL A 357 -14.11 -7.63 -8.68
C VAL A 357 -14.14 -6.54 -9.74
N HIS A 358 -15.17 -5.71 -9.74
CA HIS A 358 -15.31 -4.51 -10.58
C HIS A 358 -15.61 -3.31 -9.69
N ARG A 359 -14.78 -2.26 -9.76
CA ARG A 359 -15.03 -1.00 -9.06
C ARG A 359 -15.86 -0.06 -9.91
N VAL A 360 -16.64 0.82 -9.26
CA VAL A 360 -17.45 1.84 -9.95
C VAL A 360 -16.58 2.80 -10.77
N SER A 361 -15.35 3.07 -10.33
CA SER A 361 -14.40 3.95 -11.03
C SER A 361 -13.73 3.31 -12.25
N TRP A 362 -13.88 2.00 -12.47
CA TRP A 362 -13.42 1.39 -13.71
C TRP A 362 -14.47 1.60 -14.78
N LYS A 363 -14.07 2.26 -15.88
CA LYS A 363 -14.94 2.37 -17.05
C LYS A 363 -15.27 0.95 -17.52
N ARG A 364 -16.57 0.69 -17.70
CA ARG A 364 -17.03 -0.43 -18.52
C ARG A 364 -16.84 0.02 -19.96
N ASP A 365 -15.83 -0.50 -20.63
CA ASP A 365 -15.71 -0.37 -22.08
C ASP A 365 -16.82 -1.16 -22.77
#